data_AF-J6DE51-F1
#
_entry.id   AF-J6DE51-F1
#
_cell.length_a   1.000
_cell.length_b   1.000
_cell.length_c   1.000
_cell.angle_alpha   90.00
_cell.angle_beta   90.00
_cell.angle_gamma   90.00
#
_symmetry.space_group_name_H-M   'P 1'
#
loop_
_entity.id
_entity.type
_entity.pdbx_description
1 polymer ?
#
loop_
_entity_poly.entity_id
_entity_poly.type
_entity_poly.pdbx_seq_one_letter_code
_entity_poly.pdbx_strand_id
1 'polypeptide(L)' 'MDVQGAEADVIAGGNQSLRRTRYIYTEYSDQELYEGQLPLRAILELLPSFQIVVEYPRGVEGDVLLRNTSL' A
#
# COMPACT_ATOMS: atom_id res chain seq x y z
N MET A 1 4.26 1.52 6.02
CA MET A 1 3.10 1.00 6.74
C MET A 1 3.33 -0.49 6.75
N ASP A 2 3.27 -1.04 7.93
CA ASP A 2 3.36 -2.45 8.22
C ASP A 2 2.20 -2.65 9.18
N VAL A 3 1.16 -3.31 8.69
CA VAL A 3 -0.19 -3.27 9.28
C VAL A 3 -0.87 -4.63 9.28
N GLN A 4 -0.15 -5.68 8.85
CA GLN A 4 -0.53 -7.07 9.06
C GLN A 4 -1.97 -7.38 8.59
N GLY A 5 -2.33 -6.95 7.37
CA GLY A 5 -3.64 -7.22 6.75
C GLY A 5 -4.69 -6.11 6.91
N ALA A 6 -4.40 -5.05 7.67
CA ALA A 6 -5.33 -3.94 7.87
C ALA A 6 -5.17 -2.81 6.83
N GLU A 7 -4.61 -3.07 5.64
CA GLU A 7 -4.29 -2.02 4.67
C GLU A 7 -5.54 -1.25 4.23
N ALA A 8 -6.66 -1.96 4.00
CA ALA A 8 -7.92 -1.37 3.60
C ALA A 8 -8.45 -0.37 4.66
N ASP A 9 -8.41 -0.74 5.93
CA ASP A 9 -8.90 0.08 7.04
C ASP A 9 -8.03 1.31 7.25
N VAL A 10 -6.70 1.15 7.18
CA VAL A 10 -5.74 2.25 7.30
C VAL A 10 -5.91 3.24 6.15
N ILE A 11 -6.11 2.75 4.92
CA ILE A 11 -6.33 3.62 3.76
C ILE A 11 -7.67 4.35 3.87
N ALA A 12 -8.74 3.65 4.24
CA ALA A 12 -10.07 4.23 4.39
C ALA A 12 -10.11 5.30 5.49
N GLY A 13 -9.54 5.01 6.67
CA GLY A 13 -9.45 5.95 7.79
C GLY A 13 -8.46 7.09 7.55
N GLY A 14 -7.42 6.86 6.76
CA GLY A 14 -6.31 7.78 6.52
C GLY A 14 -6.49 8.75 5.36
N ASN A 15 -7.59 8.69 4.61
CA ASN A 15 -7.76 9.38 3.32
C ASN A 15 -7.38 10.88 3.35
N GLN A 16 -7.75 11.63 4.39
CA GLN A 16 -7.39 13.06 4.50
C GLN A 16 -5.88 13.30 4.63
N SER A 17 -5.18 12.44 5.36
CA SER A 17 -3.73 12.48 5.51
C SER A 17 -3.05 12.05 4.22
N LEU A 18 -3.49 10.92 3.64
CA LEU A 18 -2.91 10.35 2.42
C LEU A 18 -2.96 11.32 1.23
N ARG A 19 -4.02 12.12 1.10
CA ARG A 19 -4.13 13.18 0.08
C ARG A 19 -3.05 14.27 0.17
N ARG A 20 -2.40 14.42 1.32
CA ARG A 20 -1.30 15.40 1.55
C ARG A 20 0.06 14.71 1.70
N THR A 21 0.09 13.39 1.63
CA THR A 21 1.30 12.58 1.74
C THR A 21 1.96 12.44 0.38
N ARG A 22 3.23 12.83 0.27
CA ARG A 22 4.01 12.74 -0.98
C ARG A 22 4.48 11.31 -1.27
N TYR A 23 4.82 10.55 -0.24
CA TYR A 23 5.34 9.19 -0.36
C TYR A 23 4.72 8.26 0.69
N ILE A 24 4.43 7.03 0.28
CA ILE A 24 4.05 5.93 1.17
C ILE A 24 5.06 4.82 0.93
N TYR A 25 5.74 4.39 1.97
CA TYR A 25 6.47 3.12 1.96
C TYR A 25 5.60 2.10 2.69
N THR A 26 5.33 0.93 2.13
CA THR A 26 4.46 -0.09 2.74
C THR A 26 4.89 -1.51 2.42
N GLU A 27 4.67 -2.43 3.35
CA GLU A 27 4.77 -3.86 3.08
C GLU A 27 3.58 -4.33 2.22
N TYR A 28 3.75 -5.46 1.55
CA TYR A 28 2.70 -6.18 0.85
C TYR A 28 3.01 -7.67 0.80
N SER A 29 1.97 -8.48 0.56
CA SER A 29 2.09 -9.88 0.16
C SER A 29 1.04 -10.18 -0.89
N ASP A 30 1.44 -10.86 -1.97
CA ASP A 30 0.50 -11.38 -2.97
C ASP A 30 -0.11 -12.73 -2.57
N GLN A 31 0.29 -13.26 -1.41
CA GLN A 31 -0.40 -14.34 -0.70
C GLN A 31 -1.06 -13.81 0.56
N GLU A 32 -2.24 -14.33 0.88
CA GLU A 32 -2.94 -13.98 2.10
C GLU A 32 -2.22 -14.59 3.32
N LEU A 33 -1.50 -13.76 4.08
CA LEU A 33 -0.83 -14.16 5.33
C LEU A 33 -1.73 -13.90 6.54
N TYR A 34 -2.54 -12.84 6.42
CA TYR A 34 -3.58 -12.45 7.38
C TYR A 34 -4.94 -12.48 6.71
N GLU A 35 -5.97 -12.92 7.43
CA GLU A 35 -7.34 -12.99 6.92
C GLU A 35 -7.79 -11.60 6.41
N GLY A 36 -8.17 -11.52 5.14
CA GLY A 36 -8.61 -10.30 4.48
C GLY A 36 -7.48 -9.39 3.97
N GLN A 37 -6.21 -9.80 4.10
CA GLN A 37 -5.07 -9.04 3.58
C GLN A 37 -5.18 -8.81 2.07
N LEU A 38 -4.92 -7.59 1.64
CA LEU A 38 -4.97 -7.24 0.22
C LEU A 38 -3.63 -7.52 -0.48
N PRO A 39 -3.64 -8.12 -1.70
CA PRO A 39 -2.45 -8.17 -2.55
C PRO A 39 -2.05 -6.77 -3.02
N LEU A 40 -0.81 -6.60 -3.48
CA LEU A 40 -0.28 -5.28 -3.87
C LEU A 40 -1.18 -4.58 -4.90
N ARG A 41 -1.68 -5.34 -5.88
CA ARG A 41 -2.60 -4.82 -6.89
C ARG A 41 -3.86 -4.18 -6.26
N ALA A 42 -4.47 -4.84 -5.29
CA ALA A 42 -5.68 -4.33 -4.65
C ALA A 42 -5.37 -3.10 -3.77
N ILE A 43 -4.22 -3.07 -3.10
CA ILE A 43 -3.74 -1.87 -2.37
C ILE A 43 -3.64 -0.66 -3.33
N LEU A 44 -3.10 -0.85 -4.53
CA LEU A 44 -2.98 0.23 -5.53
C LEU A 44 -4.33 0.70 -6.06
N GLU A 45 -5.30 -0.20 -6.22
CA GLU A 45 -6.67 0.15 -6.60
C GLU A 45 -7.35 1.06 -5.54
N LEU A 46 -6.98 0.92 -4.26
CA LEU A 46 -7.43 1.82 -3.18
C LEU A 46 -6.67 3.15 -3.13
N LEU A 47 -5.53 3.27 -3.80
CA LEU A 47 -4.66 4.46 -3.81
C LEU A 47 -4.49 5.02 -5.23
N PRO A 48 -5.56 5.45 -5.93
CA PRO A 48 -5.51 5.79 -7.36
C PRO A 48 -4.63 7.00 -7.71
N SER A 49 -4.28 7.84 -6.73
CA SER A 49 -3.35 8.97 -6.91
C SER A 49 -1.89 8.60 -6.63
N PHE A 50 -1.60 7.33 -6.35
CA PHE A 50 -0.25 6.85 -6.09
C PHE A 50 0.25 5.93 -7.20
N GLN A 51 1.55 6.00 -7.48
CA GLN A 51 2.24 5.11 -8.40
C GLN A 51 3.47 4.49 -7.74
N ILE A 52 3.84 3.29 -8.17
CA ILE A 52 5.08 2.64 -7.74
C ILE A 52 6.29 3.46 -8.19
N VAL A 53 7.20 3.71 -7.26
CA VAL A 53 8.53 4.24 -7.53
C VAL A 53 9.54 3.11 -7.59
N VAL A 54 9.48 2.19 -6.62
CA VAL A 54 10.37 1.04 -6.50
C VAL A 54 9.71 -0.05 -5.67
N GLU A 55 9.92 -1.29 -6.08
CA GLU A 55 9.56 -2.51 -5.33
C GLU A 55 10.83 -3.15 -4.76
N TYR A 56 10.73 -3.69 -3.55
CA TYR A 56 11.76 -4.46 -2.85
C TYR A 56 11.23 -5.87 -2.57
N PRO A 57 11.13 -6.73 -3.61
CA PRO A 57 10.50 -8.04 -3.50
C PRO A 57 11.35 -9.03 -2.67
N ARG A 58 10.67 -9.86 -1.90
CA ARG A 58 11.19 -10.94 -1.05
C ARG A 58 10.40 -12.24 -1.28
N GLY A 59 10.26 -12.63 -2.55
CA GLY A 59 9.47 -13.79 -2.95
C GLY A 59 8.03 -13.39 -3.26
N VAL A 60 7.07 -13.88 -2.47
CA VAL A 60 5.63 -13.53 -2.61
C VAL A 60 5.23 -12.32 -1.78
N GLU A 61 6.17 -11.80 -0.99
CA GLU A 61 6.03 -10.64 -0.11
C GLU A 61 7.07 -9.59 -0.48
N GLY A 62 6.94 -8.39 0.07
CA GLY A 62 7.97 -7.37 -0.09
C GLY A 62 7.55 -6.04 0.47
N ASP A 63 8.33 -5.02 0.09
CA ASP A 63 8.03 -3.64 0.38
C ASP A 63 7.91 -2.85 -0.92
N VAL A 64 7.11 -1.79 -0.90
CA VAL A 64 6.94 -0.90 -2.05
C VAL A 64 6.98 0.56 -1.61
N LEU A 65 7.71 1.37 -2.36
CA LEU A 65 7.64 2.82 -2.25
C LEU A 65 6.68 3.36 -3.32
N LEU A 66 5.64 4.04 -2.87
CA LEU A 66 4.65 4.71 -3.69
C LEU A 66 4.83 6.22 -3.62
N ARG A 67 4.61 6.91 -4.74
CA ARG A 67 4.60 8.38 -4.83
C ARG A 67 3.22 8.87 -5.23
N ASN A 68 2.76 9.91 -4.54
CA ASN A 68 1.56 10.63 -4.91
C ASN A 68 1.81 11.48 -6.18
N THR A 69 1.03 11.27 -7.23
CA THR A 69 1.13 11.97 -8.52
C THR A 69 0.31 13.26 -8.56
N SER A 70 -0.50 13.54 -7.54
CA SER A 70 -1.27 14.79 -7.42
C SER A 70 -0.56 15.88 -6.62
N LEU A 71 0.71 15.71 -6.22
CA LEU A 71 1.50 16.61 -5.36
C LEU A 71 2.91 16.92 -5.91
#